data_AF-A0A7J6B284-F1
#
_entry.id   AF-A0A7J6B284-F1
#
_cell.length_a   1.000
_cell.length_b   1.000
_cell.length_c   1.000
_cell.angle_alpha   90.00
_cell.angle_beta   90.00
_cell.angle_gamma   90.00
#
_symmetry.space_group_name_H-M   'P 1'
#
loop_
_entity.id
_entity.type
_entity.pdbx_description
1 polymer ?
#
loop_
_entity_poly.entity_id
_entity_poly.type
_entity_poly.pdbx_seq_one_letter_code
_entity_poly.pdbx_strand_id
1 'polypeptide(L)' 'MVFNQKLKDYEKALKYVRILLKNEPGNNQALELEKLIKQALRKDGLVGMAIVGGIGLGVAGLAGLVGLAVAKSGKS' A
#
# COMPACT_ATOMS: atom_id res chain seq x y z
N MET A 1 -7.40 6.05 24.65
CA MET A 1 -6.83 4.69 24.70
C MET A 1 -7.21 3.83 23.48
N VAL A 2 -8.45 3.89 22.98
CA VAL A 2 -8.96 3.06 21.86
C VAL A 2 -8.21 3.24 20.53
N PHE A 3 -7.75 4.45 20.21
CA PHE A 3 -7.01 4.77 18.97
C PHE A 3 -5.71 3.94 18.82
N ASN A 4 -4.93 3.84 19.90
CA ASN A 4 -3.71 3.03 19.93
C ASN A 4 -3.98 1.53 19.80
N GLN A 5 -5.12 1.05 20.29
CA GLN A 5 -5.48 -0.36 20.15
C GLN A 5 -5.81 -0.70 18.70
N LYS A 6 -6.62 0.13 18.04
CA LYS A 6 -6.96 -0.01 16.61
C LYS A 6 -5.71 0.01 15.75
N LEU A 7 -4.76 0.91 16.02
CA LEU A 7 -3.47 0.95 15.32
C LEU A 7 -2.72 -0.39 15.39
N LYS A 8 -2.57 -0.94 16.59
CA LYS A 8 -1.88 -2.22 16.82
C LYS A 8 -2.58 -3.38 16.10
N ASP A 9 -3.91 -3.37 16.07
CA ASP A 9 -4.69 -4.40 15.38
C ASP A 9 -4.45 -4.34 13.86
N TYR A 10 -4.39 -3.15 13.28
CA TYR A 10 -4.07 -2.97 11.86
C TYR A 10 -2.62 -3.35 11.51
N GLU A 11 -1.64 -3.02 12.37
CA GLU A 11 -0.25 -3.44 12.18
C GLU A 11 -0.13 -4.98 12.20
N LYS A 12 -0.86 -5.64 13.10
CA LYS A 12 -0.92 -7.10 13.18
C LYS A 12 -1.55 -7.70 11.93
N ALA A 13 -2.65 -7.12 11.44
CA ALA A 13 -3.31 -7.55 10.22
C ALA A 13 -2.37 -7.41 8.99
N LEU A 14 -1.68 -6.26 8.85
CA LEU A 14 -0.69 -6.07 7.79
C LEU A 14 0.46 -7.07 7.87
N LYS A 15 0.94 -7.38 9.09
CA LYS A 15 2.00 -8.38 9.28
C LYS A 15 1.57 -9.75 8.76
N TYR A 16 0.36 -10.21 9.09
CA TYR A 16 -0.12 -11.52 8.64
C TYR A 16 -0.32 -11.58 7.12
N VAL A 17 -0.93 -10.54 6.53
CA VAL A 17 -1.13 -10.50 5.07
C VAL A 17 0.19 -10.48 4.32
N ARG A 18 1.22 -9.79 4.84
CA ARG A 18 2.56 -9.82 4.23
C ARG A 18 3.24 -11.18 4.33
N ILE A 19 3.07 -11.89 5.44
CA ILE A 19 3.57 -13.27 5.57
C ILE A 19 2.87 -14.17 4.56
N LEU A 20 1.55 -14.02 4.38
CA LEU A 20 0.80 -14.76 3.38
C LEU A 20 1.32 -14.47 1.97
N LEU A 21 1.45 -13.20 1.59
CA LEU A 21 1.97 -12.79 0.28
C LEU A 21 3.42 -13.20 0.03
N LYS A 22 4.23 -13.33 1.09
CA LYS A 22 5.61 -13.85 0.96
C LYS A 22 5.61 -15.32 0.54
N ASN A 23 4.64 -16.11 0.99
CA ASN A 23 4.51 -17.51 0.61
C ASN A 23 3.71 -17.67 -0.69
N GLU A 24 2.73 -16.80 -0.94
CA GLU A 24 1.84 -16.83 -2.11
C GLU A 24 1.79 -15.45 -2.80
N PRO A 25 2.84 -15.07 -3.56
CA PRO A 25 2.93 -13.74 -4.17
C PRO A 25 1.87 -13.47 -5.25
N GLY A 26 1.30 -14.51 -5.85
CA GLY A 26 0.23 -14.41 -6.86
C GLY A 26 -1.19 -14.38 -6.26
N ASN A 27 -1.33 -14.37 -4.94
CA ASN A 27 -2.64 -14.40 -4.29
C ASN A 27 -3.32 -13.02 -4.36
N ASN A 28 -4.14 -12.83 -5.39
CA ASN A 28 -4.88 -11.59 -5.63
C ASN A 28 -5.81 -11.21 -4.47
N GLN A 29 -6.35 -12.18 -3.73
CA GLN A 29 -7.21 -11.91 -2.58
C GLN A 29 -6.40 -11.32 -1.42
N ALA A 30 -5.18 -11.83 -1.19
CA ALA A 30 -4.28 -11.29 -0.18
C ALA A 30 -3.78 -9.88 -0.53
N LEU A 31 -3.55 -9.60 -1.82
CA LEU A 31 -3.21 -8.26 -2.31
C LEU A 31 -4.37 -7.27 -2.11
N GLU A 32 -5.60 -7.68 -2.44
CA GLU A 32 -6.81 -6.89 -2.22
C GLU A 32 -7.00 -6.60 -0.71
N LEU A 33 -6.79 -7.61 0.13
CA LEU A 33 -6.90 -7.48 1.59
C LEU A 33 -5.86 -6.50 2.16
N GLU A 34 -4.61 -6.55 1.70
CA GLU A 34 -3.58 -5.57 2.11
C GLU A 34 -4.01 -4.14 1.78
N LYS A 35 -4.60 -3.94 0.59
CA LYS A 35 -5.12 -2.64 0.14
C LYS A 35 -6.28 -2.17 1.01
N LEU A 36 -7.25 -3.03 1.32
CA LEU A 36 -8.39 -2.70 2.18
C LEU A 36 -7.95 -2.32 3.61
N ILE A 37 -6.98 -3.03 4.19
CA ILE A 37 -6.42 -2.68 5.50
C ILE A 37 -5.76 -1.30 5.48
N LYS A 38 -4.97 -1.00 4.43
CA LYS A 38 -4.37 0.33 4.23
C LYS A 38 -5.43 1.42 4.05
N GLN A 39 -6.54 1.14 3.38
CA GLN A 39 -7.64 2.08 3.23
C GLN A 39 -8.37 2.33 4.56
N ALA A 40 -8.61 1.29 5.36
CA ALA A 40 -9.22 1.41 6.69
C ALA A 40 -8.35 2.26 7.64
N LEU A 41 -7.03 2.02 7.65
CA LEU A 41 -6.06 2.85 8.37
C LEU A 41 -6.14 4.34 7.97
N ARG A 42 -6.27 4.63 6.67
CA ARG A 42 -6.43 6.00 6.14
C ARG A 42 -7.73 6.63 6.62
N LYS A 43 -8.84 5.88 6.51
CA LYS A 43 -10.17 6.32 6.90
C LYS A 43 -10.25 6.65 8.39
N ASP A 44 -9.58 5.87 9.23
CA ASP A 44 -9.55 6.06 10.68
C ASP A 44 -8.57 7.17 11.11
N GLY A 45 -7.91 7.86 10.18
CA GLY A 45 -6.93 8.92 10.49
C GLY A 45 -5.64 8.44 11.15
N LEU A 46 -5.47 7.11 11.27
CA LEU A 46 -4.32 6.45 11.91
C LEU A 46 -3.04 6.53 11.07
N VAL A 47 -3.19 6.97 9.83
CA VAL A 47 -2.12 7.05 8.84
C VAL A 47 -1.08 8.14 9.18
N GLY A 48 -1.48 9.20 9.88
CA GLY A 48 -0.54 10.23 10.37
C GLY A 48 0.44 9.73 11.43
N MET A 49 0.14 8.62 12.12
CA MET A 49 1.01 8.04 13.16
C MET A 49 1.79 6.80 12.67
N ALA A 50 1.44 6.26 11.50
CA ALA A 50 2.01 5.00 10.96
C ALA A 50 2.91 5.18 9.71
N ILE A 51 2.90 6.34 9.02
CA ILE A 51 3.70 6.55 7.78
C ILE A 51 5.18 6.89 8.03
N VAL A 52 5.70 6.86 9.26
CA VAL A 52 7.16 7.10 9.46
C VAL A 52 8.01 5.84 9.14
N GLY A 53 7.39 4.73 8.72
CA GLY A 53 8.05 3.45 8.39
C GLY A 53 7.99 3.01 6.92
N GLY A 54 8.39 3.85 5.97
CA GLY A 54 9.13 3.36 4.78
C GLY A 54 8.41 2.75 3.56
N ILE A 55 7.09 2.88 3.36
CA ILE A 55 6.46 2.54 2.06
C ILE A 55 5.43 3.60 1.65
N GLY A 56 5.88 4.85 1.55
CA GLY A 56 5.27 5.79 0.61
C GLY A 56 5.82 5.51 -0.77
N LEU A 57 4.97 5.52 -1.81
CA LEU A 57 5.35 5.69 -3.22
C LEU A 57 5.72 4.44 -4.06
N GLY A 58 5.22 3.24 -3.72
CA GLY A 58 5.20 2.13 -4.69
C GLY A 58 4.14 2.25 -5.81
N VAL A 59 3.26 3.26 -5.76
CA VAL A 59 2.16 3.48 -6.73
C VAL A 59 2.48 4.61 -7.71
N ALA A 60 3.76 4.92 -7.93
CA ALA A 60 4.19 5.68 -9.12
C ALA A 60 4.50 4.75 -10.32
N GLY A 61 4.50 3.42 -10.13
CA GLY A 61 4.88 2.46 -11.17
C GLY A 61 3.87 2.26 -12.30
N LEU A 62 2.61 2.66 -12.14
CA LEU A 62 1.60 2.54 -13.19
C LEU A 62 1.33 3.83 -13.97
N ALA A 63 1.80 4.99 -13.47
CA ALA A 63 1.80 6.23 -14.25
C ALA A 63 3.02 6.35 -15.18
N GLY A 64 4.11 5.62 -14.90
CA GLY A 64 5.34 5.62 -15.69
C GLY A 64 5.22 4.95 -17.08
N LEU A 65 4.25 4.07 -17.28
CA LEU A 65 4.04 3.41 -18.59
C LEU A 65 3.27 4.29 -19.58
N VAL A 66 2.48 5.26 -19.10
CA VAL A 66 1.81 6.25 -19.97
C VAL A 66 2.75 7.43 -20.28
N GLY A 67 3.65 7.78 -19.36
CA GLY A 67 4.60 8.88 -19.52
C GLY A 67 5.77 8.62 -20.50
N LEU A 68 6.13 7.36 -20.78
CA LEU A 68 7.26 7.05 -21.66
C LEU A 68 6.90 7.08 -23.16
N ALA A 69 5.61 6.93 -23.52
CA ALA A 69 5.18 6.99 -24.92
C ALA A 69 5.14 8.43 -25.48
N VAL A 70 4.99 9.44 -24.63
CA VAL A 70 4.94 10.86 -25.05
C VAL A 70 6.33 11.44 -25.31
N ALA A 71 7.40 10.87 -24.76
CA ALA A 71 8.75 11.42 -24.88
C ALA A 71 9.45 11.17 -26.23
N LYS A 72 8.87 10.38 -27.15
CA LYS A 72 9.51 10.03 -28.45
C LYS A 72 8.95 10.74 -29.68
N SER A 73 8.05 11.71 -29.53
CA SER A 73 7.40 12.39 -30.67
C SER A 73 7.78 13.88 -30.85
N GLY A 74 8.72 14.41 -30.06
CA GLY A 74 8.91 15.86 -29.96
C GLY A 74 10.34 16.37 -30.16
N LYS A 75 11.01 16.01 -31.27
CA LYS A 75 11.99 16.89 -31.94
C LYS A 75 12.45 16.27 -33.26
N SER A 76 11.83 16.73 -34.35
CA SER A 76 12.57 17.01 -35.58
C SER A 76 13.29 18.35 -35.42
#